data_AF-A0A1W0E771-F1
#
_entry.id   AF-A0A1W0E771-F1
#
_cell.length_a   1.000
_cell.length_b   1.000
_cell.length_c   1.000
_cell.angle_alpha   90.00
_cell.angle_beta   90.00
_cell.angle_gamma   90.00
#
_symmetry.space_group_name_H-M   'P 1'
#
loop_
_entity.id
_entity.type
_entity.pdbx_description
1 polymer ?
#
loop_
_entity_poly.entity_id
_entity_poly.type
_entity_poly.pdbx_seq_one_letter_code
_entity_poly.pdbx_strand_id
1 'polypeptide(L)'
;MFTLKKVFKYLMGDKYLTRLVFKGHEYEEFMYEDVNEIEQKRILLMLAKIQVLYKNNNVKDTVFANRNYKIVENSTVDWDYELFLMKKAILYNSVYSINFNVTPIFNTFANNILLLAMVYEKIDIVRYFLNKRLFNINDSIFGSIYWPSYYMFSCACSSSIHKLFLDEYAINSVFWGGLSPNLLCAMTNKEIIPTNAFDFISYNEYMLINTFRGVEVIKANKNYPLFTIDFVCINKHTQNLRELVEKVPEITSLSYLSFVLQNYDHFILILTRYGFKPYQEFNGITPMHISTKNSSFLAMVYLVYTGFYIMEDSKGNFPEEVASEAIAERVRKFFEICTKKLVYDPSLKKKVKLIWVSTISEKHKEIKQLLEDSNDKKTNVWSVLKYLKYNNENKILSNSRFSITSIFSKTKTHTQIEQDTKRILYKFEEFTVAKNENVVKERYKNSFYSKNIEK
;
A
#
# COMPACT_ATOMS: atom_id res chain seq x y z
N MET A 1 25.27 21.13 37.02
CA MET A 1 24.28 21.82 36.16
C MET A 1 24.63 21.55 34.70
N PHE A 2 24.15 20.43 34.15
CA PHE A 2 24.40 20.03 32.77
C PHE A 2 23.29 20.61 31.89
N THR A 3 23.61 21.58 31.04
CA THR A 3 22.62 22.24 30.18
C THR A 3 22.13 21.30 29.07
N LEU A 4 20.81 21.13 28.96
CA LEU A 4 20.08 20.33 27.96
C LEU A 4 20.57 20.55 26.50
N LYS A 5 21.14 21.72 26.20
CA LYS A 5 21.75 22.05 24.90
C LYS A 5 22.90 21.12 24.50
N LYS A 6 23.72 20.64 25.45
CA LYS A 6 24.81 19.70 25.16
C LYS A 6 24.31 18.27 24.93
N VAL A 7 23.22 17.87 25.59
CA VAL A 7 22.62 16.54 25.44
C VAL A 7 21.89 16.42 24.09
N PHE A 8 21.17 17.47 23.65
CA PHE A 8 20.55 17.50 22.31
C PHE A 8 21.58 17.56 21.18
N LYS A 9 22.65 18.33 21.32
CA LYS A 9 23.72 18.40 20.30
C LYS A 9 24.54 17.11 20.18
N TYR A 10 24.55 16.25 21.21
CA TYR A 10 25.26 14.97 21.24
C TYR A 10 24.39 13.77 20.84
N LEU A 11 23.06 13.85 21.04
CA LEU A 11 22.10 12.79 20.67
C LEU A 11 21.47 12.95 19.29
N MET A 12 21.39 14.18 18.75
CA MET A 12 20.69 14.48 17.50
C MET A 12 21.67 15.11 16.52
N GLY A 13 22.57 14.29 15.97
CA GLY A 13 23.26 14.65 14.74
C GLY A 13 22.21 14.83 13.63
N ASP A 14 21.84 16.08 13.39
CA ASP A 14 20.80 16.63 12.48
C ASP A 14 20.78 16.11 11.02
N LYS A 15 21.60 15.12 10.66
CA LYS A 15 21.61 14.55 9.31
C LYS A 15 20.60 13.42 9.12
N TYR A 16 20.23 12.67 10.17
CA TYR A 16 19.44 11.44 9.99
C TYR A 16 17.93 11.70 9.79
N LEU A 17 17.33 12.55 10.63
CA LEU A 17 15.92 12.93 10.50
C LEU A 17 15.67 13.81 9.26
N THR A 18 16.62 14.69 8.91
CA THR A 18 16.54 15.52 7.70
C THR A 18 16.70 14.69 6.42
N ARG A 19 17.37 13.54 6.48
CA ARG A 19 17.50 12.57 5.35
C ARG A 19 16.25 11.72 5.12
N LEU A 20 15.49 11.42 6.17
CA LEU A 20 14.24 10.64 6.11
C LEU A 20 13.05 11.44 5.54
N VAL A 21 13.13 12.77 5.52
CA VAL A 21 11.96 13.64 5.29
C VAL A 21 11.95 14.29 3.89
N PHE A 22 13.02 14.21 3.07
CA PHE A 22 13.11 15.03 1.84
C PHE A 22 13.70 14.42 0.56
N LYS A 23 13.93 13.10 0.47
CA LYS A 23 14.30 12.49 -0.83
C LYS A 23 13.69 11.11 -0.99
N GLY A 24 13.12 10.84 -2.17
CA GLY A 24 12.87 9.48 -2.62
C GLY A 24 14.21 8.77 -2.74
N HIS A 25 14.48 7.83 -1.85
CA HIS A 25 15.67 6.99 -1.89
C HIS A 25 15.37 5.75 -2.71
N GLU A 26 16.35 5.30 -3.49
CA GLU A 26 16.26 3.99 -4.14
C GLU A 26 16.36 2.88 -3.08
N TYR A 27 15.70 1.74 -3.34
CA TYR A 27 15.55 0.62 -2.39
C TYR A 27 16.89 0.13 -1.80
N GLU A 28 17.97 0.17 -2.57
CA GLU A 28 19.29 -0.29 -2.15
C GLU A 28 20.00 0.69 -1.19
N GLU A 29 19.79 2.01 -1.35
CA GLU A 29 20.30 3.03 -0.41
C GLU A 29 19.55 2.98 0.93
N PHE A 30 18.23 2.78 0.89
CA PHE A 30 17.40 2.63 2.09
C PHE A 30 17.80 1.38 2.91
N MET A 31 18.00 0.24 2.25
CA MET A 31 18.40 -1.02 2.90
C MET A 31 19.81 -0.96 3.51
N TYR A 32 20.70 -0.11 2.98
CA TYR A 32 22.06 0.07 3.51
C TYR A 32 22.09 1.04 4.70
N GLU A 33 21.15 1.98 4.79
CA GLU A 33 21.02 2.92 5.92
C GLU A 33 20.18 2.36 7.08
N ASP A 34 19.30 1.38 6.87
CA ASP A 34 18.44 0.76 7.90
C ASP A 34 19.18 -0.18 8.90
N VAL A 35 20.51 -0.17 8.90
CA VAL A 35 21.38 -1.10 9.66
C VAL A 35 21.39 -0.83 11.17
N ASN A 36 20.77 0.25 11.65
CA ASN A 36 20.82 0.63 13.06
C ASN A 36 19.53 0.30 13.84
N GLU A 37 19.03 -0.93 13.69
CA GLU A 37 17.89 -1.50 14.42
C GLU A 37 18.00 -1.26 15.94
N ILE A 38 19.23 -1.35 16.48
CA ILE A 38 19.53 -1.12 17.90
C ILE A 38 19.25 0.34 18.27
N GLU A 39 19.66 1.29 17.44
CA GLU A 39 19.46 2.71 17.71
C GLU A 39 17.98 3.10 17.52
N GLN A 40 17.28 2.54 16.54
CA GLN A 40 15.84 2.73 16.36
C GLN A 40 15.04 2.15 17.54
N LYS A 41 15.33 0.91 17.96
CA LYS A 41 14.76 0.30 19.17
C LYS A 41 15.08 1.14 20.41
N ARG A 42 16.30 1.66 20.52
CA ARG A 42 16.70 2.54 21.63
C ARG A 42 15.91 3.83 21.63
N ILE A 43 15.72 4.47 20.48
CA ILE A 43 14.94 5.70 20.32
C ILE A 43 13.47 5.44 20.66
N LEU A 44 12.88 4.36 20.16
CA LEU A 44 11.49 3.99 20.45
C LEU A 44 11.29 3.63 21.93
N LEU A 45 12.21 2.89 22.53
CA LEU A 45 12.20 2.59 23.97
C LEU A 45 12.43 3.85 24.81
N MET A 46 13.28 4.78 24.35
CA MET A 46 13.44 6.09 24.99
C MET A 46 12.17 6.92 24.87
N LEU A 47 11.52 6.97 23.72
CA LEU A 47 10.24 7.66 23.51
C LEU A 47 9.13 7.06 24.38
N ALA A 48 9.05 5.73 24.48
CA ALA A 48 8.11 5.05 25.36
C ALA A 48 8.41 5.32 26.85
N LYS A 49 9.68 5.28 27.26
CA LYS A 49 10.08 5.64 28.63
C LYS A 49 9.78 7.10 28.93
N ILE A 50 10.03 8.01 27.99
CA ILE A 50 9.73 9.43 28.10
C ILE A 50 8.22 9.66 28.18
N GLN A 51 7.42 8.96 27.38
CA GLN A 51 5.96 9.01 27.43
C GLN A 51 5.41 8.52 28.77
N VAL A 52 5.93 7.40 29.28
CA VAL A 52 5.57 6.87 30.61
C VAL A 52 6.02 7.84 31.71
N LEU A 53 7.20 8.43 31.59
CA LEU A 53 7.73 9.38 32.56
C LEU A 53 6.92 10.69 32.55
N TYR A 54 6.47 11.17 31.40
CA TYR A 54 5.56 12.32 31.30
C TYR A 54 4.16 12.01 31.87
N LYS A 55 3.62 10.82 31.56
CA LYS A 55 2.33 10.35 32.08
C LYS A 55 2.35 10.18 33.61
N ASN A 56 3.44 9.64 34.16
CA ASN A 56 3.59 9.40 35.59
C ASN A 56 3.92 10.67 36.39
N ASN A 57 4.47 11.70 35.76
CA ASN A 57 4.77 12.99 36.41
C ASN A 57 3.70 14.06 36.17
N ASN A 58 2.51 13.69 35.68
CA ASN A 58 1.42 14.62 35.33
C ASN A 58 1.90 15.82 34.48
N VAL A 59 2.93 15.62 33.66
CA VAL A 59 3.44 16.68 32.79
C VAL A 59 2.44 16.83 31.65
N LYS A 60 1.59 17.86 31.77
CA LYS A 60 0.70 18.28 30.68
C LYS A 60 1.57 18.63 29.47
N ASP A 61 1.16 18.16 28.30
CA ASP A 61 1.77 18.39 26.99
C ASP A 61 2.14 19.87 26.81
N THR A 62 3.39 20.21 27.13
CA THR A 62 3.93 21.58 27.02
C THR A 62 5.11 21.64 26.05
N VAL A 63 5.35 20.57 25.30
CA VAL A 63 6.24 20.63 24.15
C VAL A 63 5.47 21.28 23.01
N PHE A 64 5.45 22.61 23.01
CA PHE A 64 5.00 23.39 21.87
C PHE A 64 5.82 22.98 20.65
N ALA A 65 5.16 22.39 19.66
CA ALA A 65 5.71 22.30 18.32
C ALA A 65 6.10 23.71 17.87
N ASN A 66 7.32 23.88 17.36
CA ASN A 66 7.70 25.12 16.69
C ASN A 66 6.78 25.28 15.48
N ARG A 67 5.88 26.26 15.56
CA ARG A 67 4.84 26.55 14.57
C ARG A 67 5.51 27.15 13.33
N ASN A 68 5.55 26.43 12.22
CA ASN A 68 5.91 27.00 10.92
C ASN A 68 4.68 27.52 10.14
N TYR A 69 3.64 27.98 10.85
CA TYR A 69 2.43 28.57 10.26
C TYR A 69 1.97 29.76 11.12
N LYS A 70 1.25 30.72 10.51
CA LYS A 70 0.58 31.83 11.19
C LYS A 70 -0.64 31.33 11.99
N ILE A 71 -0.42 30.61 13.10
CA ILE A 71 -1.45 30.47 14.13
C ILE A 71 -1.51 31.82 14.84
N VAL A 72 -2.60 32.56 14.63
CA VAL A 72 -2.79 33.87 15.25
C VAL A 72 -3.05 33.68 16.74
N GLU A 73 -2.27 34.35 17.59
CA GLU A 73 -2.36 34.21 19.05
C GLU A 73 -3.57 34.93 19.66
N ASN A 74 -4.17 35.88 18.93
CA ASN A 74 -5.27 36.72 19.42
C ASN A 74 -6.61 36.35 18.77
N SER A 75 -7.42 35.51 19.43
CA SER A 75 -8.82 35.30 19.09
C SER A 75 -9.72 36.37 19.72
N THR A 76 -10.88 36.63 19.11
CA THR A 76 -11.93 37.42 19.74
C THR A 76 -12.75 36.54 20.67
N VAL A 77 -13.30 37.13 21.75
CA VAL A 77 -14.19 36.43 22.70
C VAL A 77 -15.38 35.78 21.96
N ASP A 78 -15.94 36.49 20.98
CA ASP A 78 -17.06 35.99 20.18
C ASP A 78 -16.69 34.73 19.38
N TRP A 79 -15.48 34.68 18.82
CA TRP A 79 -15.03 33.50 18.07
C TRP A 79 -14.80 32.30 18.98
N ASP A 80 -14.19 32.50 20.14
CA ASP A 80 -13.99 31.43 21.11
C ASP A 80 -15.31 30.91 21.67
N TYR A 81 -16.33 31.77 21.79
CA TYR A 81 -17.70 31.36 22.14
C TYR A 81 -18.34 30.48 21.05
N GLU A 82 -18.24 30.86 19.77
CA GLU A 82 -18.76 30.03 18.67
C GLU A 82 -18.05 28.67 18.58
N LEU A 83 -16.73 28.66 18.76
CA LEU A 83 -15.94 27.43 18.87
C LEU A 83 -16.42 26.56 20.05
N PHE A 84 -16.71 27.16 21.21
CA PHE A 84 -17.28 26.44 22.34
C PHE A 84 -18.63 25.81 22.02
N LEU A 85 -19.52 26.52 21.30
CA LEU A 85 -20.80 25.99 20.85
C LEU A 85 -20.63 24.83 19.87
N MET A 86 -19.71 24.95 18.90
CA MET A 86 -19.37 23.84 17.99
C MET A 86 -18.88 22.62 18.75
N LYS A 87 -17.96 22.79 19.71
CA LYS A 87 -17.45 21.71 20.56
C LYS A 87 -18.59 21.02 21.30
N LYS A 88 -19.50 21.80 21.91
CA LYS A 88 -20.67 21.29 22.60
C LYS A 88 -21.55 20.47 21.64
N ALA A 89 -21.82 20.99 20.45
CA ALA A 89 -22.63 20.30 19.46
C ALA A 89 -22.01 18.99 18.95
N ILE A 90 -20.68 18.93 18.83
CA ILE A 90 -19.96 17.69 18.52
C ILE A 90 -20.15 16.67 19.66
N LEU A 91 -19.82 17.06 20.90
CA LEU A 91 -19.82 16.15 22.06
C LEU A 91 -21.22 15.64 22.43
N TYR A 92 -22.25 16.47 22.30
CA TYR A 92 -23.64 16.10 22.59
C TYR A 92 -24.40 15.64 21.35
N ASN A 93 -23.72 15.50 20.21
CA ASN A 93 -24.31 15.15 18.93
C ASN A 93 -25.53 16.02 18.53
N SER A 94 -25.59 17.28 18.98
CA SER A 94 -26.70 18.18 18.69
C SER A 94 -26.53 18.85 17.33
N VAL A 95 -27.65 19.34 16.77
CA VAL A 95 -27.63 20.17 15.56
C VAL A 95 -27.04 21.54 15.92
N TYR A 96 -26.12 22.03 15.09
CA TYR A 96 -25.56 23.37 15.21
C TYR A 96 -25.59 24.03 13.83
N SER A 97 -26.28 25.15 13.73
CA SER A 97 -26.40 25.92 12.49
C SER A 97 -25.32 26.98 12.46
N ILE A 98 -24.47 26.93 11.43
CA ILE A 98 -23.36 27.86 11.26
C ILE A 98 -23.90 29.13 10.60
N ASN A 99 -24.24 30.14 11.40
CA ASN A 99 -24.82 31.41 10.91
C ASN A 99 -24.30 32.67 11.65
N PHE A 100 -23.15 32.57 12.33
CA PHE A 100 -22.57 33.68 13.06
C PHE A 100 -21.78 34.63 12.15
N ASN A 101 -21.79 35.93 12.50
CA ASN A 101 -21.09 37.01 11.79
C ASN A 101 -19.74 37.35 12.45
N VAL A 102 -18.99 36.32 12.85
CA VAL A 102 -17.66 36.49 13.49
C VAL A 102 -16.57 36.13 12.48
N THR A 103 -15.50 36.93 12.43
CA THR A 103 -14.35 36.63 11.56
C THR A 103 -13.61 35.40 12.10
N PRO A 104 -13.55 34.29 11.34
CA PRO A 104 -12.94 33.06 11.84
C PRO A 104 -11.41 33.18 11.91
N ILE A 105 -10.82 32.60 12.96
CA ILE A 105 -9.37 32.57 13.19
C ILE A 105 -8.95 31.12 13.47
N PHE A 106 -7.93 30.62 12.74
CA PHE A 106 -7.43 29.27 12.97
C PHE A 106 -6.41 29.23 14.11
N ASN A 107 -6.91 29.18 15.34
CA ASN A 107 -6.11 28.99 16.56
C ASN A 107 -6.07 27.50 16.98
N THR A 108 -5.32 27.16 18.04
CA THR A 108 -5.23 25.78 18.56
C THR A 108 -6.59 25.21 18.97
N PHE A 109 -7.48 26.04 19.51
CA PHE A 109 -8.81 25.60 19.93
C PHE A 109 -9.68 25.24 18.73
N ALA A 110 -9.66 26.08 17.68
CA ALA A 110 -10.30 25.83 16.40
C ALA A 110 -9.77 24.55 15.75
N ASN A 111 -8.45 24.32 15.79
CA ASN A 111 -7.84 23.09 15.30
C ASN A 111 -8.36 21.85 16.05
N ASN A 112 -8.41 21.89 17.37
CA ASN A 112 -8.95 20.78 18.17
C ASN A 112 -10.41 20.49 17.83
N ILE A 113 -11.22 21.53 17.59
CA ILE A 113 -12.63 21.38 17.20
C ILE A 113 -12.76 20.79 15.79
N LEU A 114 -11.92 21.21 14.85
CA LEU A 114 -11.86 20.61 13.52
C LEU A 114 -11.53 19.11 13.60
N LEU A 115 -10.49 18.74 14.36
CA LEU A 115 -10.12 17.33 14.53
C LEU A 115 -11.24 16.51 15.17
N LEU A 116 -11.90 17.06 16.21
CA LEU A 116 -13.07 16.43 16.82
C LEU A 116 -14.21 16.30 15.81
N ALA A 117 -14.49 17.32 15.01
CA ALA A 117 -15.53 17.28 13.99
C ALA A 117 -15.24 16.22 12.92
N MET A 118 -13.98 16.04 12.53
CA MET A 118 -13.56 14.98 11.61
C MET A 118 -13.75 13.57 12.21
N VAL A 119 -13.40 13.39 13.48
CA VAL A 119 -13.54 12.09 14.19
C VAL A 119 -15.02 11.73 14.41
N TYR A 120 -15.85 12.71 14.76
CA TYR A 120 -17.29 12.52 15.06
C TYR A 120 -18.21 12.75 13.84
N GLU A 121 -17.63 12.81 12.63
CA GLU A 121 -18.38 12.95 11.36
C GLU A 121 -19.34 14.16 11.33
N LYS A 122 -18.94 15.29 11.93
CA LYS A 122 -19.70 16.55 11.82
C LYS A 122 -19.35 17.27 10.52
N ILE A 123 -19.85 16.73 9.41
CA ILE A 123 -19.60 17.16 8.02
C ILE A 123 -19.75 18.68 7.85
N ASP A 124 -20.81 19.28 8.39
CA ASP A 124 -21.10 20.71 8.22
C ASP A 124 -20.03 21.61 8.84
N ILE A 125 -19.52 21.22 10.02
CA ILE A 125 -18.43 21.91 10.70
C ILE A 125 -17.15 21.75 9.89
N VAL A 126 -16.79 20.54 9.47
CA VAL A 126 -15.57 20.31 8.66
C VAL A 126 -15.62 21.09 7.36
N ARG A 127 -16.75 21.06 6.65
CA ARG A 127 -16.97 21.81 5.40
C ARG A 127 -16.86 23.31 5.61
N TYR A 128 -17.35 23.84 6.73
CA TYR A 128 -17.18 25.26 7.05
C TYR A 128 -15.71 25.66 7.15
N PHE A 129 -14.89 24.89 7.87
CA PHE A 129 -13.46 25.15 8.01
C PHE A 129 -12.71 25.07 6.67
N LEU A 130 -13.06 24.09 5.82
CA LEU A 130 -12.49 23.93 4.47
C LEU A 130 -12.88 25.09 3.54
N ASN A 131 -14.18 25.43 3.46
CA ASN A 131 -14.68 26.52 2.62
C ASN A 131 -14.07 27.88 2.97
N LYS A 132 -13.80 28.11 4.25
CA LYS A 132 -13.13 29.33 4.73
C LYS A 132 -11.61 29.31 4.53
N ARG A 133 -11.04 28.20 4.06
CA ARG A 133 -9.61 28.00 3.79
C ARG A 133 -8.74 28.42 4.98
N LEU A 134 -9.19 28.06 6.19
CA LEU A 134 -8.55 28.46 7.45
C LEU A 134 -7.20 27.79 7.68
N PHE A 135 -6.93 26.71 6.95
CA PHE A 135 -5.71 25.91 7.01
C PHE A 135 -5.47 25.30 5.62
N ASN A 136 -4.24 24.85 5.36
CA ASN A 136 -3.92 24.06 4.18
C ASN A 136 -3.99 22.57 4.56
N ILE A 137 -4.76 21.80 3.79
CA ILE A 137 -5.04 20.39 4.07
C ILE A 137 -3.79 19.50 4.00
N ASN A 138 -2.75 19.93 3.28
CA ASN A 138 -1.51 19.19 3.11
C ASN A 138 -0.51 19.45 4.24
N ASP A 139 -0.77 20.46 5.07
CA ASP A 139 0.09 20.78 6.21
C ASP A 139 -0.14 19.79 7.35
N SER A 140 0.94 19.47 8.06
CA SER A 140 0.90 18.69 9.30
C SER A 140 -0.01 19.35 10.34
N ILE A 141 -0.82 18.56 11.06
CA ILE A 141 -1.64 19.06 12.17
C ILE A 141 -0.73 19.72 13.23
N PHE A 142 -1.19 20.85 13.77
CA PHE A 142 -0.40 21.71 14.68
C PHE A 142 0.92 22.22 14.11
N GLY A 143 1.15 22.03 12.82
CA GLY A 143 2.37 22.39 12.14
C GLY A 143 3.61 21.62 12.56
N SER A 144 3.42 20.40 13.04
CA SER A 144 4.46 19.57 13.63
C SER A 144 4.74 18.33 12.80
N ILE A 145 6.01 18.04 12.54
CA ILE A 145 6.44 16.80 11.86
C ILE A 145 6.00 15.52 12.60
N TYR A 146 5.64 15.64 13.88
CA TYR A 146 5.15 14.51 14.70
C TYR A 146 3.69 14.16 14.41
N TRP A 147 2.96 15.00 13.67
CA TRP A 147 1.55 14.77 13.34
C TRP A 147 1.35 14.59 11.83
N PRO A 148 0.38 13.77 11.41
CA PRO A 148 0.05 13.63 9.99
C PRO A 148 -0.53 14.94 9.46
N SER A 149 -0.61 15.08 8.13
CA SER A 149 -1.38 16.17 7.54
C SER A 149 -2.87 16.02 7.79
N TYR A 150 -3.63 17.11 7.64
CA TYR A 150 -5.10 17.03 7.73
C TYR A 150 -5.68 16.08 6.69
N TYR A 151 -5.14 16.09 5.47
CA TYR A 151 -5.52 15.15 4.42
C TYR A 151 -5.23 13.70 4.82
N MET A 152 -4.03 13.40 5.33
CA MET A 152 -3.71 12.06 5.82
C MET A 152 -4.61 11.63 6.97
N PHE A 153 -4.91 12.52 7.90
CA PHE A 153 -5.84 12.25 8.99
C PHE A 153 -7.26 11.95 8.46
N SER A 154 -7.72 12.67 7.43
CA SER A 154 -9.00 12.39 6.77
C SER A 154 -9.07 10.96 6.19
N CYS A 155 -7.94 10.40 5.75
CA CYS A 155 -7.85 9.03 5.24
C CYS A 155 -8.11 8.00 6.35
N ALA A 156 -7.97 8.36 7.63
CA ALA A 156 -8.34 7.51 8.77
C ALA A 156 -9.78 7.72 9.28
N CYS A 157 -10.44 8.82 8.89
CA CYS A 157 -11.82 9.17 9.31
C CYS A 157 -12.91 8.43 8.50
N SER A 158 -14.16 8.86 8.58
CA SER A 158 -15.25 8.31 7.75
C SER A 158 -15.06 8.64 6.26
N SER A 159 -15.70 7.86 5.38
CA SER A 159 -15.64 8.10 3.93
C SER A 159 -16.27 9.44 3.52
N SER A 160 -17.26 9.93 4.27
CA SER A 160 -17.89 11.24 4.04
C SER A 160 -16.93 12.39 4.34
N ILE A 161 -16.16 12.30 5.42
CA ILE A 161 -15.11 13.27 5.74
C ILE A 161 -13.99 13.20 4.71
N HIS A 162 -13.48 12.01 4.38
CA HIS A 162 -12.42 11.87 3.39
C HIS A 162 -12.79 12.50 2.04
N LYS A 163 -14.02 12.28 1.55
CA LYS A 163 -14.51 12.88 0.31
C LYS A 163 -14.45 14.40 0.29
N LEU A 164 -14.76 15.07 1.41
CA LEU A 164 -14.62 16.54 1.50
C LEU A 164 -13.20 17.02 1.22
N PHE A 165 -12.19 16.22 1.56
CA PHE A 165 -10.78 16.56 1.33
C PHE A 165 -10.31 16.20 -0.08
N LEU A 166 -10.98 15.25 -0.76
CA LEU A 166 -10.68 14.91 -2.16
C LEU A 166 -11.09 16.03 -3.12
N ASP A 167 -12.13 16.78 -2.77
CA ASP A 167 -12.60 17.95 -3.53
C ASP A 167 -11.61 19.14 -3.44
N GLU A 168 -10.63 19.06 -2.55
CA GLU A 168 -9.58 20.05 -2.34
C GLU A 168 -8.26 19.62 -3.03
N TYR A 169 -7.26 20.51 -3.08
CA TYR A 169 -5.95 20.22 -3.72
C TYR A 169 -5.09 19.28 -2.85
N ALA A 170 -5.48 18.01 -2.73
CA ALA A 170 -4.83 16.99 -1.92
C ALA A 170 -3.57 16.42 -2.59
N ILE A 171 -2.46 16.36 -1.84
CA ILE A 171 -1.17 15.85 -2.31
C ILE A 171 -0.99 14.41 -1.81
N ASN A 172 -0.97 13.45 -2.75
CA ASN A 172 -0.79 12.03 -2.43
C ASN A 172 0.66 11.62 -2.11
N SER A 173 1.63 12.52 -2.34
CA SER A 173 3.05 12.29 -2.05
C SER A 173 3.47 12.71 -0.64
N VAL A 174 2.51 13.03 0.25
CA VAL A 174 2.80 13.32 1.66
C VAL A 174 2.95 11.99 2.42
N PHE A 175 3.90 11.91 3.33
CA PHE A 175 4.14 10.72 4.15
C PHE A 175 4.22 11.09 5.63
N TRP A 176 3.74 10.21 6.49
CA TRP A 176 3.88 10.33 7.94
C TRP A 176 4.16 8.95 8.54
N GLY A 177 5.33 8.80 9.17
CA GLY A 177 5.77 7.51 9.71
C GLY A 177 5.82 6.38 8.67
N GLY A 178 6.23 6.69 7.43
CA GLY A 178 6.26 5.74 6.31
C GLY A 178 4.90 5.45 5.67
N LEU A 179 3.79 5.91 6.26
CA LEU A 179 2.45 5.73 5.68
C LEU A 179 2.15 6.81 4.65
N SER A 180 1.63 6.41 3.50
CA SER A 180 1.05 7.31 2.48
C SER A 180 -0.47 7.38 2.63
N PRO A 181 -1.12 8.41 2.05
CA PRO A 181 -2.58 8.46 1.89
C PRO A 181 -3.15 7.18 1.28
N ASN A 182 -2.53 6.63 0.23
CA ASN A 182 -3.02 5.42 -0.42
C ASN A 182 -2.94 4.19 0.47
N LEU A 183 -1.86 4.05 1.26
CA LEU A 183 -1.74 2.97 2.24
C LEU A 183 -2.83 3.10 3.32
N LEU A 184 -3.09 4.31 3.81
CA LEU A 184 -4.17 4.56 4.78
C LEU A 184 -5.55 4.27 4.20
N CYS A 185 -5.82 4.67 2.95
CA CYS A 185 -7.07 4.37 2.26
C CYS A 185 -7.25 2.86 2.04
N ALA A 186 -6.18 2.15 1.67
CA ALA A 186 -6.18 0.70 1.52
C ALA A 186 -6.43 -0.04 2.84
N MET A 187 -5.97 0.51 3.97
CA MET A 187 -6.26 -0.03 5.30
C MET A 187 -7.69 0.25 5.80
N THR A 188 -8.37 1.25 5.24
CA THR A 188 -9.64 1.77 5.76
C THR A 188 -10.80 1.70 4.78
N ASN A 189 -10.69 0.87 3.73
CA ASN A 189 -11.68 0.68 2.67
C ASN A 189 -12.14 1.98 1.98
N LYS A 190 -11.23 2.92 1.77
CA LYS A 190 -11.51 4.18 1.07
C LYS A 190 -11.04 4.12 -0.38
N GLU A 191 -11.52 5.07 -1.18
CA GLU A 191 -11.05 5.25 -2.55
C GLU A 191 -9.53 5.47 -2.55
N ILE A 192 -8.83 4.74 -3.41
CA ILE A 192 -7.39 4.83 -3.58
C ILE A 192 -7.15 5.67 -4.83
N ILE A 193 -6.45 6.80 -4.68
CA ILE A 193 -6.10 7.64 -5.81
C ILE A 193 -4.82 7.06 -6.43
N PRO A 194 -4.88 6.49 -7.64
CA PRO A 194 -3.71 5.89 -8.25
C PRO A 194 -2.71 7.00 -8.57
N THR A 195 -1.52 6.83 -8.05
CA THR A 195 -0.36 7.64 -8.39
C THR A 195 0.59 6.80 -9.24
N ASN A 196 1.52 7.45 -9.94
CA ASN A 196 2.57 6.74 -10.68
C ASN A 196 3.61 6.08 -9.76
N ALA A 197 3.51 6.26 -8.44
CA ALA A 197 4.44 5.72 -7.45
C ALA A 197 3.80 4.55 -6.69
N PHE A 198 4.56 3.47 -6.50
CA PHE A 198 4.12 2.33 -5.70
C PHE A 198 4.42 2.58 -4.24
N ASP A 199 3.41 3.02 -3.50
CA ASP A 199 3.54 3.21 -2.05
C ASP A 199 3.68 1.86 -1.34
N PHE A 200 4.66 1.77 -0.43
CA PHE A 200 4.93 0.59 0.38
C PHE A 200 5.36 0.95 1.80
N ILE A 201 5.19 0.00 2.73
CA ILE A 201 5.88 -0.03 4.02
C ILE A 201 6.64 -1.33 4.17
N SER A 202 7.70 -1.35 4.94
CA SER A 202 8.39 -2.58 5.28
C SER A 202 7.57 -3.42 6.28
N TYR A 203 7.78 -4.74 6.28
CA TYR A 203 7.11 -5.63 7.23
C TYR A 203 7.46 -5.30 8.68
N ASN A 204 8.67 -4.83 8.94
CA ASN A 204 9.09 -4.39 10.26
C ASN A 204 8.31 -3.15 10.73
N GLU A 205 8.10 -2.17 9.86
CA GLU A 205 7.26 -0.99 10.16
C GLU A 205 5.80 -1.41 10.38
N TYR A 206 5.28 -2.31 9.54
CA TYR A 206 3.95 -2.89 9.74
C TYR A 206 3.82 -3.60 11.09
N MET A 207 4.81 -4.41 11.49
CA MET A 207 4.84 -5.05 12.81
C MET A 207 4.86 -4.02 13.94
N LEU A 208 5.67 -2.97 13.83
CA LEU A 208 5.77 -1.92 14.83
C LEU A 208 4.43 -1.20 15.02
N ILE A 209 3.78 -0.80 13.92
CA ILE A 209 2.45 -0.15 13.93
C ILE A 209 1.42 -1.05 14.62
N ASN A 210 1.41 -2.35 14.32
CA ASN A 210 0.46 -3.29 14.94
C ASN A 210 0.79 -3.58 16.41
N THR A 211 2.07 -3.57 16.80
CA THR A 211 2.48 -3.71 18.21
C THR A 211 1.88 -2.58 19.04
N PHE A 212 1.89 -1.34 18.55
CA PHE A 212 1.23 -0.21 19.23
C PHE A 212 -0.29 -0.36 19.32
N ARG A 213 -0.91 -1.07 18.38
CA ARG A 213 -2.36 -1.36 18.39
C ARG A 213 -2.72 -2.56 19.27
N GLY A 214 -1.74 -3.24 19.87
CA GLY A 214 -1.96 -4.51 20.58
C GLY A 214 -2.38 -5.65 19.65
N VAL A 215 -2.07 -5.55 18.35
CA VAL A 215 -2.36 -6.59 17.36
C VAL A 215 -1.12 -7.46 17.18
N GLU A 216 -1.26 -8.75 17.46
CA GLU A 216 -0.19 -9.72 17.24
C GLU A 216 -0.03 -10.02 15.75
N VAL A 217 1.18 -9.84 15.23
CA VAL A 217 1.54 -10.09 13.83
C VAL A 217 2.59 -11.20 13.78
N ILE A 218 2.43 -12.12 12.82
CA ILE A 218 3.37 -13.23 12.62
C ILE A 218 4.74 -12.65 12.26
N LYS A 219 5.79 -13.02 12.98
CA LYS A 219 7.15 -12.56 12.67
C LYS A 219 7.58 -13.05 11.28
N ALA A 220 8.02 -12.13 10.43
CA ALA A 220 8.59 -12.47 9.12
C ALA A 220 10.07 -12.89 9.24
N ASN A 221 10.48 -13.83 8.39
CA ASN A 221 11.88 -14.25 8.26
C ASN A 221 12.73 -13.23 7.49
N LYS A 222 12.09 -12.29 6.79
CA LYS A 222 12.71 -11.23 5.98
C LYS A 222 11.88 -9.96 6.10
N ASN A 223 12.50 -8.80 5.87
CA ASN A 223 11.78 -7.53 5.82
C ASN A 223 11.16 -7.33 4.42
N TYR A 224 9.96 -7.88 4.19
CA TYR A 224 9.26 -7.76 2.91
C TYR A 224 8.67 -6.36 2.73
N PRO A 225 8.71 -5.78 1.51
CA PRO A 225 7.91 -4.59 1.22
C PRO A 225 6.43 -5.00 1.08
N LEU A 226 5.56 -4.29 1.77
CA LEU A 226 4.10 -4.42 1.70
C LEU A 226 3.55 -3.23 0.94
N PHE A 227 2.98 -3.50 -0.23
CA PHE A 227 2.40 -2.48 -1.10
C PHE A 227 0.94 -2.24 -0.78
N THR A 228 0.39 -1.16 -1.33
CA THR A 228 -1.04 -0.82 -1.23
C THR A 228 -1.96 -2.02 -1.51
N ILE A 229 -1.67 -2.83 -2.52
CA ILE A 229 -2.44 -4.04 -2.85
C ILE A 229 -2.44 -5.09 -1.72
N ASP A 230 -1.35 -5.22 -0.96
CA ASP A 230 -1.29 -6.17 0.15
C ASP A 230 -2.32 -5.79 1.22
N PHE A 231 -2.51 -4.51 1.52
CA PHE A 231 -3.51 -4.03 2.48
C PHE A 231 -4.94 -4.18 1.96
N VAL A 232 -5.18 -3.88 0.68
CA VAL A 232 -6.47 -4.15 0.02
C VAL A 232 -6.84 -5.62 0.14
N CYS A 233 -5.87 -6.52 -0.10
CA CYS A 233 -6.08 -7.95 0.01
C CYS A 233 -6.25 -8.41 1.47
N ILE A 234 -5.41 -7.93 2.40
CA ILE A 234 -5.49 -8.27 3.83
C ILE A 234 -6.89 -7.96 4.39
N ASN A 235 -7.45 -6.81 4.01
CA ASN A 235 -8.75 -6.35 4.48
C ASN A 235 -9.94 -6.79 3.60
N LYS A 236 -9.71 -7.62 2.58
CA LYS A 236 -10.73 -8.17 1.69
C LYS A 236 -11.56 -7.12 0.92
N HIS A 237 -10.94 -6.01 0.54
CA HIS A 237 -11.62 -4.90 -0.16
C HIS A 237 -11.73 -5.15 -1.68
N THR A 238 -12.64 -6.03 -2.09
CA THR A 238 -12.78 -6.49 -3.48
C THR A 238 -13.02 -5.37 -4.50
N GLN A 239 -13.80 -4.35 -4.15
CA GLN A 239 -14.07 -3.23 -5.05
C GLN A 239 -12.81 -2.39 -5.28
N ASN A 240 -12.14 -1.99 -4.19
CA ASN A 240 -10.85 -1.30 -4.25
C ASN A 240 -9.80 -2.12 -5.01
N LEU A 241 -9.82 -3.45 -4.88
CA LEU A 241 -8.93 -4.31 -5.65
C LEU A 241 -9.16 -4.16 -7.15
N ARG A 242 -10.43 -4.23 -7.61
CA ARG A 242 -10.77 -4.07 -9.03
C ARG A 242 -10.32 -2.71 -9.57
N GLU A 243 -10.68 -1.64 -8.88
CA GLU A 243 -10.32 -0.28 -9.28
C GLU A 243 -8.81 -0.07 -9.32
N LEU A 244 -8.08 -0.61 -8.33
CA LEU A 244 -6.64 -0.50 -8.25
C LEU A 244 -5.94 -1.22 -9.40
N VAL A 245 -6.33 -2.47 -9.70
CA VAL A 245 -5.68 -3.26 -10.76
C VAL A 245 -6.10 -2.84 -12.17
N GLU A 246 -7.29 -2.25 -12.34
CA GLU A 246 -7.70 -1.63 -13.60
C GLU A 246 -6.84 -0.41 -13.94
N LYS A 247 -6.52 0.40 -12.93
CA LYS A 247 -5.74 1.63 -13.10
C LYS A 247 -4.23 1.38 -13.08
N VAL A 248 -3.76 0.40 -12.31
CA VAL A 248 -2.33 0.04 -12.15
C VAL A 248 -2.15 -1.49 -12.16
N PRO A 249 -2.22 -2.15 -13.33
CA PRO A 249 -2.10 -3.61 -13.45
C PRO A 249 -0.83 -4.21 -12.86
N GLU A 250 0.31 -3.50 -12.91
CA GLU A 250 1.63 -4.02 -12.51
C GLU A 250 1.73 -4.32 -11.02
N ILE A 251 0.91 -3.65 -10.19
CA ILE A 251 0.94 -3.78 -8.73
C ILE A 251 0.69 -5.21 -8.25
N THR A 252 -0.03 -6.00 -9.05
CA THR A 252 -0.36 -7.41 -8.76
C THR A 252 0.88 -8.30 -8.68
N SER A 253 1.93 -7.98 -9.44
CA SER A 253 3.19 -8.71 -9.46
C SER A 253 4.10 -8.38 -8.27
N LEU A 254 3.84 -7.25 -7.60
CA LEU A 254 4.63 -6.75 -6.47
C LEU A 254 4.19 -7.33 -5.13
N SER A 255 2.92 -7.77 -5.04
CA SER A 255 2.34 -8.25 -3.80
C SER A 255 3.02 -9.52 -3.25
N TYR A 256 3.35 -9.47 -1.96
CA TYR A 256 3.85 -10.63 -1.21
C TYR A 256 2.76 -11.38 -0.45
N LEU A 257 1.63 -10.74 -0.17
CA LEU A 257 0.61 -11.28 0.73
C LEU A 257 -0.78 -11.48 0.09
N SER A 258 -1.01 -10.99 -1.13
CA SER A 258 -2.30 -11.06 -1.84
C SER A 258 -3.00 -12.42 -1.77
N PHE A 259 -2.24 -13.50 -1.90
CA PHE A 259 -2.75 -14.87 -1.87
C PHE A 259 -2.29 -15.68 -0.65
N VAL A 260 -1.20 -15.30 0.01
CA VAL A 260 -0.65 -16.10 1.12
C VAL A 260 -1.45 -15.93 2.40
N LEU A 261 -1.97 -14.72 2.66
CA LEU A 261 -2.78 -14.47 3.86
C LEU A 261 -4.27 -14.71 3.63
N GLN A 262 -4.69 -14.89 2.38
CA GLN A 262 -6.10 -14.87 2.00
C GLN A 262 -6.47 -16.14 1.26
N ASN A 263 -7.27 -16.98 1.91
CA ASN A 263 -7.93 -18.11 1.28
C ASN A 263 -9.27 -17.65 0.66
N TYR A 264 -9.18 -16.72 -0.31
CA TYR A 264 -10.33 -16.02 -0.88
C TYR A 264 -10.35 -16.12 -2.40
N ASP A 265 -11.16 -17.05 -2.91
CA ASP A 265 -11.21 -17.43 -4.33
C ASP A 265 -11.50 -16.26 -5.28
N HIS A 266 -12.31 -15.28 -4.85
CA HIS A 266 -12.63 -14.10 -5.66
C HIS A 266 -11.40 -13.30 -6.06
N PHE A 267 -10.36 -13.25 -5.24
CA PHE A 267 -9.12 -12.57 -5.59
C PHE A 267 -8.35 -13.32 -6.67
N ILE A 268 -8.40 -14.66 -6.67
CA ILE A 268 -7.84 -15.47 -7.75
C ILE A 268 -8.51 -15.10 -9.07
N LEU A 269 -9.84 -14.96 -9.08
CA LEU A 269 -10.59 -14.58 -10.28
C LEU A 269 -10.24 -13.19 -10.81
N ILE A 270 -10.03 -12.22 -9.92
CA ILE A 270 -9.68 -10.84 -10.30
C ILE A 270 -8.23 -10.79 -10.78
N LEU A 271 -7.29 -11.22 -9.94
CA LEU A 271 -5.85 -11.02 -10.15
C LEU A 271 -5.29 -11.87 -11.29
N THR A 272 -5.88 -13.04 -11.60
CA THR A 272 -5.41 -13.87 -12.73
C THR A 272 -5.40 -13.10 -14.05
N ARG A 273 -6.34 -12.15 -14.23
CA ARG A 273 -6.43 -11.32 -15.42
C ARG A 273 -5.30 -10.28 -15.54
N TYR A 274 -4.73 -9.84 -14.42
CA TYR A 274 -3.73 -8.76 -14.36
C TYR A 274 -2.32 -9.26 -14.07
N GLY A 275 -2.12 -10.59 -14.10
CA GLY A 275 -0.87 -11.22 -13.68
C GLY A 275 -0.72 -11.25 -12.15
N PHE A 276 0.20 -12.08 -11.66
CA PHE A 276 0.58 -12.16 -10.26
C PHE A 276 1.94 -12.89 -10.17
N LYS A 277 2.54 -12.89 -8.97
CA LYS A 277 3.79 -13.59 -8.69
C LYS A 277 3.54 -15.09 -8.44
N PRO A 278 3.90 -16.01 -9.36
CA PRO A 278 3.53 -17.43 -9.24
C PRO A 278 4.33 -18.20 -8.18
N TYR A 279 5.42 -17.61 -7.68
CA TYR A 279 6.31 -18.14 -6.64
C TYR A 279 6.15 -17.37 -5.31
N GLN A 280 5.01 -16.73 -5.10
CA GLN A 280 4.73 -15.99 -3.87
C GLN A 280 4.77 -16.91 -2.64
N GLU A 281 5.45 -16.45 -1.59
CA GLU A 281 5.54 -17.15 -0.31
C GLU A 281 5.73 -16.16 0.84
N PHE A 282 5.29 -16.56 2.02
CA PHE A 282 5.57 -15.86 3.28
C PHE A 282 6.15 -16.88 4.27
N ASN A 283 7.36 -16.61 4.76
CA ASN A 283 8.11 -17.54 5.63
C ASN A 283 8.27 -18.96 5.03
N GLY A 284 8.41 -19.04 3.71
CA GLY A 284 8.48 -20.31 2.99
C GLY A 284 7.13 -20.96 2.72
N ILE A 285 6.01 -20.44 3.24
CA ILE A 285 4.68 -20.99 3.01
C ILE A 285 4.05 -20.35 1.78
N THR A 286 3.63 -21.16 0.82
CA THR A 286 2.93 -20.70 -0.41
C THR A 286 1.41 -20.67 -0.23
N PRO A 287 0.66 -19.96 -1.11
CA PRO A 287 -0.80 -19.95 -1.05
C PRO A 287 -1.43 -21.36 -1.09
N MET A 288 -0.81 -22.29 -1.85
CA MET A 288 -1.31 -23.67 -1.92
C MET A 288 -1.24 -24.39 -0.56
N HIS A 289 -0.14 -24.22 0.20
CA HIS A 289 -0.03 -24.81 1.54
C HIS A 289 -1.10 -24.27 2.49
N ILE A 290 -1.46 -22.99 2.35
CA ILE A 290 -2.51 -22.36 3.18
C ILE A 290 -3.87 -22.92 2.80
N SER A 291 -4.19 -23.02 1.50
CA SER A 291 -5.44 -23.60 1.03
C SER A 291 -5.60 -25.07 1.45
N THR A 292 -4.54 -25.88 1.39
CA THR A 292 -4.61 -27.30 1.80
C THR A 292 -4.72 -27.48 3.31
N LYS A 293 -4.03 -26.64 4.12
CA LYS A 293 -4.18 -26.63 5.59
C LYS A 293 -5.57 -26.21 6.04
N ASN A 294 -6.19 -25.28 5.33
CA ASN A 294 -7.51 -24.73 5.66
C ASN A 294 -8.68 -25.49 5.00
N SER A 295 -8.45 -26.73 4.54
CA SER A 295 -9.49 -27.56 3.90
C SER A 295 -10.15 -26.92 2.66
N SER A 296 -9.49 -25.97 2.00
CA SER A 296 -10.03 -25.28 0.83
C SER A 296 -9.48 -25.85 -0.46
N PHE A 297 -10.04 -27.02 -0.80
CA PHE A 297 -9.68 -27.76 -2.00
C PHE A 297 -9.88 -26.95 -3.29
N LEU A 298 -11.00 -26.23 -3.42
CA LEU A 298 -11.29 -25.43 -4.62
C LEU A 298 -10.29 -24.29 -4.82
N ALA A 299 -9.95 -23.56 -3.76
CA ALA A 299 -8.91 -22.53 -3.78
C ALA A 299 -7.57 -23.08 -4.30
N MET A 300 -7.16 -24.25 -3.77
CA MET A 300 -5.94 -24.94 -4.21
C MET A 300 -6.00 -25.30 -5.70
N VAL A 301 -7.11 -25.88 -6.15
CA VAL A 301 -7.31 -26.22 -7.57
C VAL A 301 -7.23 -24.97 -8.44
N TYR A 302 -7.85 -23.86 -8.02
CA TYR A 302 -7.77 -22.59 -8.75
C TYR A 302 -6.34 -22.08 -8.83
N LEU A 303 -5.56 -22.12 -7.74
CA LEU A 303 -4.14 -21.73 -7.74
C LEU A 303 -3.30 -22.58 -8.72
N VAL A 304 -3.54 -23.89 -8.77
CA VAL A 304 -2.86 -24.78 -9.74
C VAL A 304 -3.23 -24.39 -11.17
N TYR A 305 -4.51 -24.13 -11.44
CA TYR A 305 -4.97 -23.71 -12.76
C TYR A 305 -4.47 -22.33 -13.21
N THR A 306 -4.20 -21.43 -12.27
CA THR A 306 -3.67 -20.10 -12.58
C THR A 306 -2.16 -20.11 -12.84
N GLY A 307 -1.47 -21.21 -12.53
CA GLY A 307 -0.05 -21.42 -12.83
C GLY A 307 0.87 -21.11 -11.66
N PHE A 308 0.39 -21.15 -10.42
CA PHE A 308 1.27 -21.11 -9.25
C PHE A 308 2.23 -22.29 -9.23
N TYR A 309 3.44 -22.07 -8.71
CA TYR A 309 4.43 -23.14 -8.59
C TYR A 309 4.09 -24.01 -7.37
N ILE A 310 4.17 -25.32 -7.56
CA ILE A 310 4.06 -26.30 -6.48
C ILE A 310 5.46 -26.46 -5.88
N MET A 311 5.73 -25.75 -4.79
CA MET A 311 7.07 -25.68 -4.16
C MET A 311 7.02 -26.26 -2.75
N GLU A 312 8.18 -26.63 -2.22
CA GLU A 312 8.34 -27.03 -0.81
C GLU A 312 8.23 -25.82 0.15
N ASP A 313 7.64 -26.05 1.32
CA ASP A 313 7.68 -25.10 2.42
C ASP A 313 9.07 -25.02 3.10
N SER A 314 9.19 -24.20 4.14
CA SER A 314 10.45 -24.07 4.89
C SER A 314 10.90 -25.36 5.60
N LYS A 315 10.02 -26.35 5.73
CA LYS A 315 10.30 -27.66 6.33
C LYS A 315 10.55 -28.74 5.27
N GLY A 316 10.52 -28.38 3.98
CA GLY A 316 10.72 -29.32 2.88
C GLY A 316 9.46 -30.09 2.47
N ASN A 317 8.28 -29.70 2.95
CA ASN A 317 7.04 -30.40 2.61
C ASN A 317 6.33 -29.74 1.43
N PHE A 318 5.71 -30.52 0.55
CA PHE A 318 4.82 -30.03 -0.49
C PHE A 318 3.39 -29.77 0.05
N PRO A 319 2.55 -28.99 -0.66
CA PRO A 319 1.19 -28.67 -0.22
C PRO A 319 0.32 -29.88 0.13
N GLU A 320 0.47 -31.01 -0.57
CA GLU A 320 -0.26 -32.26 -0.32
C GLU A 320 0.19 -33.01 0.93
N GLU A 321 1.43 -32.80 1.38
CA GLU A 321 1.98 -33.45 2.57
C GLU A 321 1.53 -32.77 3.86
N VAL A 322 1.08 -31.51 3.75
CA VAL A 322 0.56 -30.71 4.87
C VAL A 322 -0.96 -30.50 4.81
N ALA A 323 -1.65 -31.20 3.91
CA ALA A 323 -3.09 -31.08 3.74
C ALA A 323 -3.84 -31.54 4.99
N SER A 324 -4.94 -30.86 5.34
CA SER A 324 -5.81 -31.29 6.43
C SER A 324 -6.44 -32.65 6.14
N GLU A 325 -6.71 -33.43 7.19
CA GLU A 325 -7.27 -34.78 7.06
C GLU A 325 -8.56 -34.83 6.21
N ALA A 326 -9.39 -33.78 6.31
CA ALA A 326 -10.65 -33.66 5.58
C ALA A 326 -10.49 -33.65 4.05
N ILE A 327 -9.34 -33.20 3.52
CA ILE A 327 -9.10 -33.13 2.07
C ILE A 327 -7.82 -33.84 1.62
N ALA A 328 -7.03 -34.41 2.53
CA ALA A 328 -5.72 -34.99 2.24
C ALA A 328 -5.74 -36.01 1.10
N GLU A 329 -6.68 -36.96 1.11
CA GLU A 329 -6.81 -37.97 0.05
C GLU A 329 -7.14 -37.34 -1.31
N ARG A 330 -8.05 -36.37 -1.32
CA ARG A 330 -8.47 -35.66 -2.55
C ARG A 330 -7.33 -34.83 -3.12
N VAL A 331 -6.60 -34.13 -2.25
CA VAL A 331 -5.43 -33.34 -2.62
C VAL A 331 -4.34 -34.24 -3.19
N ARG A 332 -4.04 -35.38 -2.56
CA ARG A 332 -3.04 -36.33 -3.04
C ARG A 332 -3.38 -36.84 -4.44
N LYS A 333 -4.59 -37.36 -4.64
CA LYS A 333 -5.08 -37.82 -5.95
C LYS A 333 -5.03 -36.72 -7.00
N PHE A 334 -5.40 -35.49 -6.64
CA PHE A 334 -5.36 -34.37 -7.57
C PHE A 334 -3.93 -34.07 -8.04
N PHE A 335 -2.95 -34.03 -7.13
CA PHE A 335 -1.55 -33.81 -7.50
C PHE A 335 -0.94 -34.98 -8.26
N GLU A 336 -1.29 -36.24 -7.95
CA GLU A 336 -0.89 -37.41 -8.74
C GLU A 336 -1.34 -37.29 -10.21
N ILE A 337 -2.54 -36.77 -10.45
CA ILE A 337 -3.07 -36.54 -11.81
C ILE A 337 -2.37 -35.35 -12.48
N CYS A 338 -2.12 -34.26 -11.75
CA CYS A 338 -1.75 -32.98 -12.35
C CYS A 338 -0.25 -32.69 -12.39
N THR A 339 0.60 -33.51 -11.76
CA THR A 339 2.05 -33.28 -11.68
C THR A 339 2.86 -34.32 -12.44
N LYS A 340 3.99 -33.89 -13.03
CA LYS A 340 4.95 -34.80 -13.68
C LYS A 340 6.12 -35.14 -12.76
N LYS A 341 7.21 -34.38 -12.94
CA LYS A 341 8.54 -34.65 -12.42
C LYS A 341 8.92 -33.52 -11.48
N LEU A 342 9.57 -33.92 -10.39
CA LEU A 342 10.26 -33.03 -9.48
C LEU A 342 11.49 -32.42 -10.17
N VAL A 343 11.56 -31.09 -10.26
CA VAL A 343 12.68 -30.37 -10.85
C VAL A 343 13.24 -29.40 -9.80
N TYR A 344 14.56 -29.25 -9.74
CA TYR A 344 15.18 -28.19 -8.96
C TYR A 344 15.22 -26.91 -9.80
N ASP A 345 14.61 -25.83 -9.29
CA ASP A 345 14.70 -24.50 -9.89
C ASP A 345 15.88 -23.74 -9.26
N PRO A 346 16.98 -23.48 -10.01
CA PRO A 346 18.15 -22.78 -9.47
C PRO A 346 17.87 -21.33 -9.10
N SER A 347 16.90 -20.67 -9.74
CA SER A 347 16.56 -19.27 -9.48
C SER A 347 15.85 -19.11 -8.14
N LEU A 348 15.00 -20.09 -7.81
CA LEU A 348 14.28 -20.14 -6.54
C LEU A 348 15.06 -20.88 -5.46
N LYS A 349 16.12 -21.61 -5.83
CA LYS A 349 16.88 -22.53 -4.97
C LYS A 349 15.99 -23.58 -4.29
N LYS A 350 14.93 -24.01 -4.96
CA LYS A 350 13.91 -24.92 -4.42
C LYS A 350 13.55 -26.02 -5.40
N LYS A 351 13.04 -27.13 -4.87
CA LYS A 351 12.38 -28.14 -5.68
C LYS A 351 10.95 -27.69 -6.01
N VAL A 352 10.57 -27.90 -7.26
CA VAL A 352 9.27 -27.53 -7.82
C VAL A 352 8.67 -28.74 -8.55
N LYS A 353 7.40 -29.01 -8.34
CA LYS A 353 6.64 -29.98 -9.14
C LYS A 353 6.04 -29.26 -10.33
N LEU A 354 6.39 -29.69 -11.54
CA LEU A 354 5.84 -29.12 -12.77
C LEU A 354 4.38 -29.56 -12.96
N ILE A 355 3.52 -28.60 -13.25
CA ILE A 355 2.10 -28.82 -13.55
C ILE A 355 1.93 -29.21 -15.01
N TRP A 356 1.18 -30.28 -15.26
CA TRP A 356 0.81 -30.71 -16.60
C TRP A 356 -0.60 -30.25 -16.97
N VAL A 357 -0.72 -29.00 -17.41
CA VAL A 357 -2.03 -28.38 -17.70
C VAL A 357 -2.79 -29.10 -18.82
N SER A 358 -2.12 -29.76 -19.78
CA SER A 358 -2.82 -30.54 -20.81
C SER A 358 -3.50 -31.79 -20.25
N THR A 359 -2.90 -32.45 -19.25
CA THR A 359 -3.46 -33.62 -18.56
C THR A 359 -4.75 -33.29 -17.84
N ILE A 360 -4.89 -32.07 -17.36
CA ILE A 360 -6.12 -31.60 -16.74
C ILE A 360 -7.31 -31.68 -17.73
N SER A 361 -7.07 -31.38 -19.00
CA SER A 361 -8.09 -31.49 -20.05
C SER A 361 -8.33 -32.95 -20.45
N GLU A 362 -7.27 -33.76 -20.52
CA GLU A 362 -7.33 -35.19 -20.87
C GLU A 362 -8.01 -36.03 -19.77
N LYS A 363 -7.79 -35.68 -18.50
CA LYS A 363 -8.26 -36.37 -17.29
C LYS A 363 -9.50 -35.73 -16.67
N HIS A 364 -10.28 -35.03 -17.49
CA HIS A 364 -11.47 -34.27 -17.08
C HIS A 364 -12.43 -35.07 -16.19
N LYS A 365 -12.70 -36.35 -16.50
CA LYS A 365 -13.62 -37.21 -15.74
C LYS A 365 -13.14 -37.49 -14.31
N GLU A 366 -11.85 -37.80 -14.14
CA GLU A 366 -11.24 -38.09 -12.84
C GLU A 366 -11.20 -36.83 -11.97
N ILE A 367 -10.84 -35.68 -12.55
CA ILE A 367 -10.86 -34.39 -11.87
C ILE A 367 -12.29 -33.99 -11.50
N LYS A 368 -13.28 -34.25 -12.37
CA LYS A 368 -14.69 -33.97 -12.10
C LYS A 368 -15.18 -34.70 -10.85
N GLN A 369 -14.87 -35.99 -10.71
CA GLN A 369 -15.23 -36.77 -9.53
C GLN A 369 -14.63 -36.18 -8.24
N LEU A 370 -13.35 -35.80 -8.27
CA LEU A 370 -12.69 -35.16 -7.14
C LEU A 370 -13.32 -33.81 -6.76
N LEU A 371 -13.96 -33.11 -7.70
CA LEU A 371 -14.62 -31.82 -7.47
C LEU A 371 -16.08 -31.98 -7.01
N GLU A 372 -16.81 -32.98 -7.51
CA GLU A 372 -18.22 -33.24 -7.19
C GLU A 372 -18.43 -33.76 -5.76
N ASP A 373 -17.43 -34.40 -5.15
CA ASP A 373 -17.44 -34.81 -3.74
C ASP A 373 -17.27 -33.62 -2.75
N SER A 374 -17.25 -32.38 -3.23
CA SER A 374 -17.27 -31.21 -2.34
C SER A 374 -18.70 -30.89 -1.89
N ASN A 375 -18.90 -30.74 -0.58
CA ASN A 375 -20.17 -30.27 0.00
C ASN A 375 -20.56 -28.85 -0.46
N ASP A 376 -19.71 -28.15 -1.21
CA ASP A 376 -19.93 -26.81 -1.77
C ASP A 376 -20.81 -26.85 -3.03
N LYS A 377 -22.11 -27.12 -2.82
CA LYS A 377 -23.18 -27.17 -3.83
C LYS A 377 -23.45 -25.85 -4.60
N LYS A 378 -22.55 -24.87 -4.67
CA LYS A 378 -22.92 -23.50 -5.12
C LYS A 378 -22.19 -22.93 -6.34
N THR A 379 -21.27 -23.64 -6.98
CA THR A 379 -20.49 -23.02 -8.07
C THR A 379 -20.32 -23.95 -9.24
N ASN A 380 -20.59 -23.46 -10.45
CA ASN A 380 -20.18 -24.10 -11.69
C ASN A 380 -18.64 -24.01 -11.78
N VAL A 381 -17.95 -24.88 -11.05
CA VAL A 381 -16.49 -24.94 -10.95
C VAL A 381 -15.88 -24.99 -12.35
N TRP A 382 -16.50 -25.70 -13.29
CA TRP A 382 -16.04 -25.74 -14.68
C TRP A 382 -16.12 -24.39 -15.39
N SER A 383 -17.17 -23.60 -15.15
CA SER A 383 -17.22 -22.22 -15.65
C SER A 383 -16.12 -21.35 -15.05
N VAL A 384 -15.82 -21.53 -13.75
CA VAL A 384 -14.72 -20.82 -13.09
C VAL A 384 -13.37 -21.22 -13.71
N LEU A 385 -13.12 -22.51 -13.90
CA LEU A 385 -11.88 -23.02 -14.51
C LEU A 385 -11.73 -22.56 -15.97
N LYS A 386 -12.83 -22.54 -16.74
CA LYS A 386 -12.85 -21.94 -18.09
C LYS A 386 -12.52 -20.46 -18.05
N TYR A 387 -13.07 -19.72 -17.09
CA TYR A 387 -12.78 -18.30 -16.91
C TYR A 387 -11.32 -18.05 -16.52
N LEU A 388 -10.74 -18.86 -15.63
CA LEU A 388 -9.33 -18.78 -15.26
C LEU A 388 -8.42 -19.09 -16.45
N LYS A 389 -8.75 -20.12 -17.24
CA LYS A 389 -8.04 -20.43 -18.49
C LYS A 389 -8.10 -19.25 -19.46
N TYR A 390 -9.29 -18.71 -19.69
CA TYR A 390 -9.48 -17.53 -20.53
C TYR A 390 -8.63 -16.34 -20.05
N ASN A 391 -8.64 -16.03 -18.74
CA ASN A 391 -7.84 -14.96 -18.18
C ASN A 391 -6.33 -15.20 -18.34
N ASN A 392 -5.88 -16.44 -18.21
CA ASN A 392 -4.48 -16.80 -18.42
C ASN A 392 -4.03 -16.62 -19.88
N GLU A 393 -4.91 -16.91 -20.83
CA GLU A 393 -4.68 -16.72 -22.27
C GLU A 393 -4.82 -15.23 -22.69
N ASN A 394 -5.60 -14.44 -21.94
CA ASN A 394 -5.94 -13.04 -22.24
C ASN A 394 -5.52 -12.10 -21.11
N LYS A 395 -4.31 -12.30 -20.57
CA LYS A 395 -3.78 -11.43 -19.51
C LYS A 395 -3.69 -9.99 -20.02
N ILE A 396 -4.18 -9.06 -19.20
CA ILE A 396 -3.91 -7.64 -19.36
C ILE A 396 -2.47 -7.42 -18.89
N LEU A 397 -1.55 -7.62 -19.83
CA LEU A 397 -0.17 -7.18 -19.70
C LEU A 397 -0.18 -5.69 -20.02
N SER A 398 0.44 -4.87 -19.18
CA SER A 398 0.42 -3.44 -19.40
C SER A 398 1.05 -3.04 -20.74
N ASN A 399 0.40 -2.12 -21.45
CA ASN A 399 0.91 -1.56 -22.70
C ASN A 399 1.77 -0.29 -22.47
N SER A 400 2.32 -0.04 -21.27
CA SER A 400 2.94 1.25 -20.92
C SER A 400 4.35 1.19 -20.32
N ARG A 401 5.34 1.44 -21.18
CA ARG A 401 6.56 2.28 -21.04
C ARG A 401 7.57 2.15 -19.89
N PHE A 402 7.37 1.38 -18.83
CA PHE A 402 8.48 1.05 -17.90
C PHE A 402 8.31 -0.38 -17.39
N SER A 403 9.08 -1.31 -17.94
CA SER A 403 9.19 -2.66 -17.38
C SER A 403 9.92 -2.57 -16.04
N ILE A 404 9.22 -2.36 -14.94
CA ILE A 404 9.78 -2.45 -13.58
C ILE A 404 10.30 -3.86 -13.30
N THR A 405 9.80 -4.86 -14.05
CA THR A 405 10.41 -6.18 -14.14
C THR A 405 11.90 -6.15 -14.51
N SER A 406 12.43 -5.14 -15.22
CA SER A 406 13.88 -5.05 -15.50
C SER A 406 14.71 -4.49 -14.34
N ILE A 407 14.10 -3.81 -13.36
CA ILE A 407 14.81 -3.24 -12.20
C ILE A 407 15.00 -4.31 -11.11
N PHE A 408 14.01 -5.20 -10.93
CA PHE A 408 14.06 -6.20 -9.86
C PHE A 408 14.47 -7.63 -10.31
N SER A 409 14.57 -7.91 -11.62
CA SER A 409 14.87 -9.27 -12.13
C SER A 409 16.32 -9.54 -12.54
N LYS A 410 17.24 -8.58 -12.42
CA LYS A 410 18.65 -8.84 -12.76
C LYS A 410 19.56 -8.42 -11.63
N THR A 411 20.04 -9.42 -10.89
CA THR A 411 21.29 -9.37 -10.13
C THR A 411 22.40 -8.84 -11.02
N LYS A 412 22.63 -7.53 -10.99
CA LYS A 412 23.72 -6.86 -11.68
C LYS A 412 24.44 -5.97 -10.68
N THR A 413 25.76 -5.98 -10.74
CA THR A 413 26.60 -5.17 -9.86
C THR A 413 26.39 -3.68 -10.15
N HIS A 414 26.65 -2.81 -9.16
CA HIS A 414 26.50 -1.35 -9.24
C HIS A 414 27.06 -0.75 -10.55
N THR A 415 28.21 -1.25 -11.02
CA THR A 415 28.86 -0.78 -12.26
C THR A 415 28.04 -1.10 -13.52
N GLN A 416 27.32 -2.22 -13.55
CA GLN A 416 26.47 -2.61 -14.67
C GLN A 416 25.13 -1.86 -14.66
N ILE A 417 24.60 -1.55 -13.47
CA ILE A 417 23.44 -0.66 -13.31
C ILE A 417 23.81 0.73 -13.84
N GLU A 418 24.97 1.26 -13.46
CA GLU A 418 25.41 2.59 -13.90
C GLU A 418 25.62 2.68 -15.42
N GLN A 419 26.15 1.61 -16.04
CA GLN A 419 26.32 1.51 -17.49
C GLN A 419 24.99 1.36 -18.24
N ASP A 420 24.04 0.58 -17.70
CA ASP A 420 22.72 0.42 -18.28
C ASP A 420 21.89 1.70 -18.14
N THR A 421 21.97 2.39 -17.00
CA THR A 421 21.34 3.71 -16.77
C THR A 421 21.91 4.77 -17.71
N LYS A 422 23.23 4.81 -17.93
CA LYS A 422 23.86 5.71 -18.93
C LYS A 422 23.39 5.39 -20.35
N ARG A 423 23.23 4.12 -20.71
CA ARG A 423 22.68 3.71 -22.02
C ARG A 423 21.21 4.09 -22.19
N ILE A 424 20.40 3.97 -21.14
CA ILE A 424 18.98 4.35 -21.15
C ILE A 424 18.84 5.86 -21.25
N LEU A 425 19.63 6.63 -20.47
CA LEU A 425 19.70 8.09 -20.57
C LEU A 425 20.09 8.53 -21.98
N TYR A 426 21.12 7.92 -22.58
CA TYR A 426 21.54 8.25 -23.95
C TYR A 426 20.44 7.98 -24.99
N LYS A 427 19.75 6.84 -24.88
CA LYS A 427 18.59 6.51 -25.75
C LYS A 427 17.41 7.44 -25.52
N PHE A 428 17.19 7.88 -24.28
CA PHE A 428 16.13 8.83 -23.93
C PHE A 428 16.44 10.22 -24.47
N GLU A 429 17.70 10.66 -24.41
CA GLU A 429 18.18 11.90 -25.01
C GLU A 429 18.09 11.85 -26.54
N GLU A 430 18.52 10.78 -27.21
CA GLU A 430 18.30 10.58 -28.66
C GLU A 430 16.82 10.65 -29.04
N PHE A 431 15.94 10.00 -28.26
CA PHE A 431 14.49 9.99 -28.52
C PHE A 431 13.87 11.38 -28.31
N THR A 432 14.34 12.13 -27.30
CA THR A 432 13.86 13.49 -27.00
C THR A 432 14.36 14.49 -28.03
N VAL A 433 15.60 14.36 -28.49
CA VAL A 433 16.18 15.19 -29.56
C VAL A 433 15.51 14.89 -30.90
N ALA A 434 15.32 13.62 -31.28
CA ALA A 434 14.64 13.25 -32.52
C ALA A 434 13.16 13.68 -32.56
N LYS A 435 12.47 13.61 -31.42
CA LYS A 435 11.07 14.03 -31.32
C LYS A 435 10.93 15.56 -31.34
N ASN A 436 11.86 16.29 -30.72
CA ASN A 436 11.90 17.75 -30.82
C ASN A 436 12.34 18.23 -32.21
N GLU A 437 13.28 17.55 -32.88
CA GLU A 437 13.64 17.88 -34.28
C GLU A 437 12.47 17.66 -35.24
N ASN A 438 11.71 16.58 -35.09
CA ASN A 438 10.54 16.31 -35.95
C ASN A 438 9.40 17.30 -35.68
N VAL A 439 9.12 17.64 -34.42
CA VAL A 439 8.12 18.66 -34.07
C VAL A 439 8.53 20.06 -34.51
N VAL A 440 9.83 20.38 -34.46
CA VAL A 440 10.36 21.65 -34.98
C VAL A 440 10.32 21.66 -36.52
N LYS A 441 10.72 20.57 -37.20
CA LYS A 441 10.62 20.45 -38.67
C LYS A 441 9.18 20.49 -39.18
N GLU A 442 8.21 19.91 -38.47
CA GLU A 442 6.78 20.03 -38.80
C GLU A 442 6.23 21.44 -38.54
N ARG A 443 6.61 22.09 -37.44
CA ARG A 443 6.24 23.50 -37.20
C ARG A 443 6.80 24.45 -38.25
N TYR A 444 8.02 24.21 -38.73
CA TYR A 444 8.62 25.00 -39.81
C TYR A 444 8.03 24.66 -41.19
N LYS A 445 7.62 23.41 -41.48
CA LYS A 445 6.88 23.09 -42.71
C LYS A 445 5.50 23.77 -42.74
N ASN A 446 4.79 23.79 -41.62
CA ASN A 446 3.44 24.38 -41.55
C ASN A 446 3.44 25.92 -41.54
N SER A 447 4.55 26.57 -41.13
CA SER A 447 4.67 28.04 -41.19
C SER A 447 5.03 28.57 -42.59
N PHE A 448 5.61 27.75 -43.47
CA PHE A 448 5.94 28.16 -44.85
C PHE A 448 4.80 27.95 -45.85
N TYR A 449 3.84 27.06 -45.59
CA TYR A 449 2.72 26.79 -46.51
C TYR A 449 1.43 27.58 -46.21
N SER A 450 1.37 28.34 -45.12
CA SER A 450 0.19 29.11 -44.71
C SER A 450 0.21 30.60 -45.11
N LYS A 451 1.08 31.01 -46.04
CA LYS A 451 1.19 32.42 -46.47
C LYS A 451 1.07 32.70 -47.97
N ASN A 452 0.60 31.75 -48.79
CA ASN A 452 0.33 31.98 -50.21
C ASN A 452 -1.02 31.41 -50.64
N ILE A 453 -2.12 31.85 -50.03
CA ILE A 453 -3.45 31.86 -50.65
C ILE A 453 -4.19 33.11 -50.13
N GLU A 454 -3.87 34.26 -50.73
CA GLU A 454 -4.76 35.41 -50.93
C GLU A 454 -4.04 36.41 -51.84
N LYS A 455 -4.07 36.11 -53.14
CA LYS A 455 -4.25 37.06 -54.24
C LYS A 455 -4.65 36.31 -55.50
#